data_AF-J9FG08-F1
#
_entry.id   AF-J9FG08-F1
#
_cell.length_a   1.000
_cell.length_b   1.000
_cell.length_c   1.000
_cell.angle_alpha   90.00
_cell.angle_beta   90.00
_cell.angle_gamma   90.00
#
_symmetry.space_group_name_H-M   'P 1'
#
loop_
_entity.id
_entity.type
_entity.pdbx_description
1 polymer ?
#
loop_
_entity_poly.entity_id
_entity_poly.type
_entity_poly.pdbx_seq_one_letter_code
_entity_poly.pdbx_strand_id
1 'polypeptide(L)' 'MAVRELIVFKHSSELGDCPSYRLFDAVEVKKKEGITYPRKYQEYEVTIHEEEIPDSVEVKRMI' A
#
# COMPACT_ATOMS: atom_id res chain seq x y z
N MET A 1 9.87 14.88 -10.13
CA MET A 1 9.48 13.68 -9.35
C MET A 1 9.27 14.10 -7.92
N ALA A 2 8.19 13.65 -7.28
CA ALA A 2 7.89 13.94 -5.87
C ALA A 2 7.24 12.70 -5.26
N VAL A 3 7.59 12.37 -4.01
CA VAL A 3 6.92 11.32 -3.23
C VAL A 3 5.46 11.74 -3.03
N ARG A 4 4.53 10.82 -3.23
CA ARG A 4 3.08 11.08 -3.11
C ARG A 4 2.48 10.44 -1.88
N GLU A 5 2.88 9.20 -1.60
CA GLU A 5 2.48 8.45 -0.42
C GLU A 5 3.59 7.45 -0.10
N LEU A 6 3.89 7.28 1.18
CA LEU A 6 4.86 6.33 1.68
C LEU A 6 4.16 5.39 2.64
N ILE A 7 4.11 4.10 2.28
CA ILE A 7 3.47 3.05 3.07
C ILE A 7 4.57 2.23 3.72
N VAL A 8 4.62 2.24 5.05
CA VAL A 8 5.58 1.47 5.84
C VAL A 8 4.87 0.29 6.48
N PHE A 9 5.41 -0.90 6.26
CA PHE A 9 5.03 -2.10 6.99
C PHE A 9 6.06 -2.38 8.07
N LYS A 10 5.64 -2.33 9.34
CA LYS A 10 6.50 -2.62 10.47
C LYS A 10 6.14 -3.98 11.04
N HIS A 11 7.07 -4.93 10.93
CA HIS A 11 6.94 -6.24 11.57
C HIS A 11 7.19 -6.14 13.07
N SER A 12 6.53 -7.01 13.83
CA SER A 12 6.74 -7.16 15.27
C SER A 12 7.99 -7.98 15.59
N SER A 13 8.37 -8.90 14.70
CA SER A 13 9.56 -9.76 14.83
C SER A 13 10.71 -9.31 13.92
N GLU A 14 11.94 -9.40 14.43
CA GLU A 14 13.17 -9.13 13.65
C GLU A 14 13.39 -10.13 12.51
N LEU A 15 12.83 -11.34 12.63
CA LEU A 15 12.87 -12.36 11.58
C LEU A 15 11.78 -12.19 10.52
N GLY A 16 10.84 -11.26 10.74
CA GLY A 16 9.68 -11.02 9.88
C GLY A 16 8.51 -11.95 10.20
N ASP A 17 7.32 -11.37 10.34
CA ASP A 17 6.08 -12.11 10.66
C ASP A 17 5.31 -12.57 9.41
N CYS A 18 5.57 -11.96 8.25
CA CYS A 18 4.84 -12.17 7.01
C CYS A 18 5.80 -11.98 5.82
N PRO A 19 5.69 -12.79 4.76
CA PRO A 19 6.51 -12.60 3.58
C PRO A 19 6.20 -11.28 2.88
N SER A 20 7.22 -10.55 2.44
CA SER A 20 7.06 -9.19 1.88
C SER A 20 6.17 -9.15 0.64
N TYR A 21 6.14 -10.20 -0.18
CA TYR A 21 5.29 -10.24 -1.38
C TYR A 21 3.80 -10.11 -1.02
N ARG A 22 3.34 -10.72 0.08
CA ARG A 22 1.94 -10.65 0.50
C ARG A 22 1.56 -9.23 0.93
N LEU A 23 2.49 -8.53 1.60
CA LEU A 23 2.29 -7.14 1.98
C LEU A 23 2.23 -6.21 0.76
N PHE A 24 3.00 -6.52 -0.29
CA PHE A 24 2.94 -5.76 -1.53
C PHE A 24 1.68 -6.06 -2.35
N ASP A 25 1.23 -7.32 -2.37
CA ASP A 25 -0.02 -7.71 -3.03
C ASP A 25 -1.24 -7.06 -2.35
N ALA A 26 -1.19 -6.87 -1.03
CA ALA A 26 -2.22 -6.16 -0.28
C ALA A 26 -2.31 -4.67 -0.63
N VAL A 27 -1.32 -4.08 -1.31
CA VAL A 27 -1.38 -2.69 -1.78
C VAL A 27 -1.80 -2.66 -3.23
N GLU A 28 -3.06 -2.30 -3.45
CA GLU A 28 -3.62 -2.19 -4.78
C GLU A 28 -3.69 -0.72 -5.24
N VAL A 29 -3.10 -0.43 -6.39
CA VAL A 29 -3.18 0.89 -7.02
C VAL A 29 -3.95 0.78 -8.32
N LYS A 30 -5.17 1.34 -8.36
CA LYS A 30 -6.03 1.35 -9.54
C LYS A 30 -6.29 2.76 -10.02
N LYS A 31 -6.51 2.91 -11.32
CA LYS A 31 -7.04 4.16 -11.87
C LYS A 31 -8.52 4.26 -11.48
N LYS A 32 -8.99 5.46 -11.15
CA LYS A 32 -10.41 5.69 -10.89
C LYS A 32 -11.26 5.36 -12.12
N GLU A 33 -12.48 4.90 -11.87
CA GLU A 33 -13.43 4.60 -12.93
C GLU A 33 -13.69 5.84 -13.80
N GLY A 34 -13.74 5.65 -15.11
CA GLY A 34 -13.94 6.72 -16.08
C GLY A 34 -12.68 7.49 -16.50
N ILE A 35 -11.51 7.18 -15.93
CA ILE A 35 -10.25 7.84 -16.31
C ILE A 35 -9.44 6.94 -17.27
N THR A 36 -9.40 7.33 -18.53
CA THR A 36 -8.64 6.61 -19.58
C THR A 36 -7.15 6.94 -19.52
N TYR A 37 -6.82 8.20 -19.21
CA TYR A 37 -5.45 8.72 -19.19
C TYR A 37 -5.20 9.53 -17.92
N PRO A 38 -4.84 8.88 -16.81
CA PRO A 38 -4.52 9.60 -15.57
C PRO A 38 -3.30 10.50 -15.78
N ARG A 39 -3.45 11.78 -15.48
CA ARG A 39 -2.41 12.83 -15.56
C ARG A 39 -2.02 13.37 -14.19
N LYS A 40 -2.79 13.07 -13.14
CA LYS A 40 -2.57 13.49 -11.76
C LYS A 40 -2.63 12.29 -10.82
N TYR A 41 -1.89 12.37 -9.71
CA TYR A 41 -1.92 11.31 -8.68
C TYR A 41 -3.32 11.09 -8.08
N GLN A 42 -4.12 12.15 -7.96
CA GLN A 42 -5.50 12.12 -7.44
C GLN A 42 -6.47 11.26 -8.28
N GLU A 43 -6.07 10.91 -9.50
CA GLU A 43 -6.82 10.06 -10.44
C GLU A 43 -6.53 8.57 -10.24
N TYR A 44 -5.57 8.25 -9.37
CA TYR A 44 -5.35 6.92 -8.84
C TYR A 44 -6.02 6.78 -7.48
N GLU A 45 -6.48 5.58 -7.21
CA GLU A 45 -6.98 5.11 -5.92
C GLU A 45 -5.98 4.09 -5.40
N VAL A 46 -5.48 4.34 -4.19
CA VAL A 46 -4.56 3.44 -3.48
C VAL A 46 -5.35 2.80 -2.35
N THR A 47 -5.57 1.51 -2.48
CA THR A 47 -6.30 0.69 -1.51
C THR A 47 -5.32 -0.24 -0.82
N ILE A 48 -5.42 -0.33 0.50
CA ILE A 48 -4.62 -1.28 1.29
C ILE A 48 -5.60 -2.29 1.86
N HIS A 49 -5.44 -3.54 1.47
CA HIS A 49 -6.24 -4.67 1.95
C HIS A 49 -5.72 -5.10 3.31
N GLU A 50 -6.11 -4.37 4.37
CA GLU A 50 -5.73 -4.68 5.75
C GLU A 50 -6.16 -6.10 6.18
N GLU A 51 -7.17 -6.68 5.53
CA GLU A 51 -7.62 -8.07 5.76
C GLU A 51 -6.58 -9.13 5.35
N GLU A 52 -5.70 -8.81 4.38
CA GLU A 52 -4.62 -9.72 3.96
C GLU A 52 -3.35 -9.54 4.79
N ILE A 53 -3.34 -8.52 5.65
CA ILE A 53 -2.22 -8.17 6.51
C ILE A 53 -2.46 -8.79 7.88
N PRO A 54 -1.55 -9.65 8.37
CA PRO A 54 -1.69 -10.20 9.72
C PRO A 54 -1.55 -9.10 10.77
N ASP A 55 -2.28 -9.23 11.89
CA ASP A 55 -2.30 -8.25 12.99
C ASP A 55 -0.92 -7.96 13.60
N SER A 56 0.07 -8.82 13.35
CA SER A 56 1.46 -8.64 13.77
C SER A 56 2.23 -7.58 12.96
N VAL A 57 1.65 -7.07 11.86
CA VAL A 57 2.28 -6.05 11.00
C VAL A 57 1.54 -4.73 11.14
N GLU A 58 2.23 -3.72 11.67
CA GLU A 58 1.70 -2.36 11.81
C GLU A 58 1.90 -1.60 10.49
N VAL A 59 0.80 -1.16 9.86
CA VAL A 59 0.83 -0.36 8.63
C VAL A 59 0.83 1.13 8.98
N LYS A 60 1.80 1.89 8.46
CA LYS A 60 1.86 3.36 8.60
C LYS A 60 1.84 4.03 7.25
N ARG A 61 0.97 5.02 7.11
CA ARG A 61 0.97 5.94 5.98
C ARG A 61 1.70 7.21 6.38
N MET A 62 2.68 7.61 5.59
CA MET A 62 3.49 8.80 5.78
C MET A 62 3.52 9.61 4.47
N ILE A 63 3.70 10.93 4.59
CA ILE A 63 3.78 11.87 3.46
C ILE A 63 5.00 12.78 3.62
#